data_AF-A0A7Y5JG66-F1
#
_entry.id   AF-A0A7Y5JG66-F1
#
_cell.length_a   1.000
_cell.length_b   1.000
_cell.length_c   1.000
_cell.angle_alpha   90.00
_cell.angle_beta   90.00
_cell.angle_gamma   90.00
#
_symmetry.space_group_name_H-M   'P 1'
#
loop_
_entity.id
_entity.type
_entity.pdbx_description
1 polymer ?
#
loop_
_entity_poly.entity_id
_entity_poly.type
_entity_poly.pdbx_seq_one_letter_code
_entity_poly.pdbx_strand_id
1 'polypeptide(L)'
;MKWMRRGVLVLLALLVFAALAYAFMPKPVRVETARVARGSLSVTIDAQGRTRVRDRFTVAAPLACFVQRISLRAGDSVKAGDVLAEVRAQDAPMLDTRARAQLQAA
;
A
#
# COMPACT_ATOMS: atom_id res chain seq x y z
N MET A 1 92.13 15.52 25.46
CA MET A 1 90.91 16.28 25.09
C MET A 1 90.12 15.73 23.88
N LYS A 2 90.38 14.51 23.36
CA LYS A 2 89.61 13.92 22.23
C LYS A 2 88.32 13.20 22.66
N TRP A 3 88.22 12.75 23.92
CA TRP A 3 87.05 12.06 24.46
C TRP A 3 85.86 12.98 24.76
N MET A 4 86.12 14.19 25.26
CA MET A 4 85.05 15.16 25.56
C MET A 4 84.33 15.64 24.29
N ARG A 5 85.07 15.82 23.18
CA ARG A 5 84.51 16.16 21.88
C ARG A 5 83.64 15.04 21.29
N ARG A 6 83.99 13.77 21.53
CA ARG A 6 83.20 12.61 21.10
C ARG A 6 81.89 12.50 21.89
N GLY A 7 81.90 12.76 23.20
CA GLY A 7 80.68 12.77 24.02
C GLY A 7 79.67 13.82 23.57
N VAL A 8 80.15 15.03 23.27
CA VAL A 8 79.29 16.11 22.75
C VAL A 8 78.71 15.78 21.38
N LEU A 9 79.52 15.18 20.49
CA LEU A 9 79.04 14.75 19.17
C LEU A 9 77.99 13.64 19.25
N VAL A 10 78.15 12.67 20.15
CA VAL A 10 77.16 11.61 20.38
C VAL A 10 75.87 12.20 20.94
N LEU A 11 75.96 13.12 21.91
CA LEU A 11 74.79 13.81 22.45
C LEU A 11 74.03 14.58 21.37
N LEU A 12 74.76 15.30 20.52
CA LEU A 12 74.18 16.07 19.40
C LEU A 12 73.49 15.13 18.40
N ALA A 13 74.13 14.02 18.03
CA ALA A 13 73.55 13.04 17.12
C ALA A 13 72.27 12.42 17.69
N LEU A 14 72.24 12.11 18.99
CA LEU A 14 71.09 11.54 19.67
C LEU A 14 69.91 12.53 19.74
N LEU A 15 70.22 13.81 19.97
CA LEU A 15 69.23 14.89 19.98
C LEU A 15 68.62 15.10 18.58
N VAL A 16 69.46 15.10 17.54
CA VAL A 16 69.00 15.17 16.14
C VAL A 16 68.12 13.97 15.81
N PHE A 17 68.50 12.76 16.23
CA PHE A 17 67.72 11.55 15.97
C PHE A 17 66.37 11.57 16.69
N ALA A 18 66.33 12.03 17.94
CA ALA A 18 65.08 12.20 18.69
C ALA A 18 64.15 13.25 18.06
N ALA A 19 64.70 14.36 17.57
CA ALA A 19 63.95 15.40 16.88
C ALA A 19 63.34 14.90 15.56
N LEU A 20 64.10 14.13 14.78
CA LEU A 20 63.60 13.48 13.56
C LEU A 20 62.49 12.49 13.89
N ALA A 21 62.68 11.61 14.87
CA ALA A 21 61.66 10.65 15.28
C ALA A 21 60.35 11.33 15.69
N TYR A 22 60.42 12.45 16.41
CA TYR A 22 59.24 13.23 16.79
C TYR A 22 58.57 13.92 15.59
N ALA A 23 59.35 14.47 14.66
CA ALA A 23 58.83 15.15 13.47
C ALA A 23 58.13 14.20 12.49
N PHE A 24 58.63 12.97 12.37
CA PHE A 24 58.02 11.92 11.54
C PHE A 24 56.89 11.16 12.24
N MET A 25 56.60 11.48 13.51
CA MET A 25 55.50 10.86 14.24
C MET A 25 54.15 11.38 13.69
N PRO A 26 53.29 10.51 13.14
CA PRO A 26 52.06 10.94 12.50
C PRO A 26 51.11 11.54 13.53
N LYS A 27 50.54 12.72 13.20
CA LYS A 27 49.55 13.38 14.06
C LYS A 27 48.20 12.67 13.91
N PRO A 28 47.52 12.32 15.02
CA PRO A 28 46.21 11.68 14.95
C PRO A 28 45.18 12.66 14.37
N VAL A 29 44.37 12.18 13.43
CA VAL A 29 43.27 12.93 12.82
C VAL A 29 42.02 12.74 13.69
N ARG A 30 41.33 13.84 14.03
CA ARG A 30 40.06 13.76 14.76
C ARG A 30 38.97 13.30 13.80
N VAL A 31 38.29 12.21 14.17
CA VAL A 31 37.13 11.67 13.44
C VAL A 31 35.93 11.61 14.37
N GLU A 32 34.76 11.93 13.84
CA GLU A 32 33.50 11.82 14.56
C GLU A 32 32.99 10.38 14.46
N THR A 33 32.61 9.81 15.59
CA THR A 33 32.10 8.44 15.66
C THR A 33 30.84 8.40 16.52
N ALA A 34 29.93 7.49 16.16
CA ALA A 34 28.72 7.23 16.92
C ALA A 34 28.63 5.75 17.27
N ARG A 35 28.01 5.42 18.41
CA ARG A 35 27.74 4.04 18.80
C ARG A 35 26.53 3.52 18.03
N VAL A 36 26.70 2.40 17.33
CA VAL A 36 25.61 1.71 16.63
C VAL A 36 24.97 0.70 17.57
N ALA A 37 23.63 0.67 17.62
CA ALA A 37 22.85 -0.30 18.36
C ALA A 37 21.82 -0.97 17.44
N ARG A 38 21.48 -2.23 17.73
CA ARG A 38 20.41 -2.96 17.02
C ARG A 38 19.11 -2.85 17.80
N GLY A 39 18.01 -2.60 17.11
CA GLY A 39 16.66 -2.56 17.65
C GLY A 39 15.65 -3.09 16.63
N SER A 40 14.40 -3.30 17.06
CA SER A 40 13.32 -3.69 16.15
C SER A 40 12.88 -2.49 15.32
N LEU A 41 12.87 -2.66 13.99
CA LEU A 41 12.32 -1.69 13.06
C LEU A 41 11.03 -2.27 12.48
N SER A 42 9.90 -1.61 12.72
CA SER A 42 8.61 -1.97 12.12
C SER A 42 8.35 -1.06 10.94
N VAL A 43 8.09 -1.64 9.77
CA VAL A 43 7.73 -0.92 8.55
C VAL A 43 6.27 -1.22 8.26
N THR A 44 5.42 -0.19 8.29
CA THR A 44 4.00 -0.31 8.00
C THR A 44 3.70 0.32 6.65
N ILE A 45 2.77 -0.27 5.90
CA ILE A 45 2.29 0.26 4.63
C ILE A 45 0.88 0.81 4.87
N ASP A 46 0.74 2.12 4.80
CA ASP A 46 -0.55 2.79 4.88
C ASP A 46 -1.15 2.93 3.48
N ALA A 47 -2.33 2.35 3.29
CA ALA A 47 -3.08 2.43 2.04
C ALA A 47 -4.48 2.98 2.30
N GLN A 48 -4.93 3.90 1.44
CA GLN A 48 -6.29 4.42 1.50
C GLN A 48 -7.27 3.43 0.86
N GLY A 49 -8.16 2.87 1.67
CA GLY A 49 -9.28 2.05 1.21
C GLY A 49 -10.55 2.88 0.97
N ARG A 50 -11.39 2.46 0.03
CA ARG A 50 -12.78 2.92 -0.07
C ARG A 50 -13.70 1.75 0.27
N THR A 51 -14.67 1.98 1.13
CA THR A 51 -15.70 0.99 1.43
C THR A 51 -16.64 0.86 0.24
N ARG A 52 -16.87 -0.37 -0.23
CA ARG A 52 -17.84 -0.67 -1.29
C ARG A 52 -18.82 -1.72 -0.79
N VAL A 53 -20.09 -1.53 -1.09
CA VAL A 53 -21.12 -2.56 -0.90
C VAL A 53 -20.73 -3.77 -1.74
N ARG A 54 -20.59 -4.94 -1.11
CA ARG A 54 -20.17 -6.19 -1.79
C ARG A 54 -21.18 -6.59 -2.86
N ASP A 55 -22.42 -6.78 -2.44
CA ASP A 55 -23.46 -7.37 -3.27
C ASP A 55 -24.61 -6.38 -3.45
N ARG A 56 -24.59 -5.67 -4.57
CA ARG A 56 -25.67 -4.77 -4.97
C ARG A 56 -26.44 -5.40 -6.12
N PHE A 57 -27.69 -5.76 -5.85
CA PHE A 57 -28.59 -6.31 -6.85
C PHE A 57 -29.56 -5.23 -7.35
N THR A 58 -29.87 -5.28 -8.64
CA THR A 58 -30.96 -4.51 -9.25
C THR A 58 -32.02 -5.51 -9.68
N VAL A 59 -33.20 -5.44 -9.07
CA VAL A 59 -34.34 -6.30 -9.43
C VAL A 59 -35.22 -5.52 -10.39
N ALA A 60 -35.48 -6.11 -11.55
CA ALA A 60 -36.29 -5.51 -12.60
C ALA A 60 -37.32 -6.52 -13.12
N ALA A 61 -38.48 -6.03 -13.54
CA ALA A 61 -39.47 -6.87 -14.21
C ALA A 61 -38.97 -7.24 -15.62
N PRO A 62 -39.08 -8.51 -16.04
CA PRO A 62 -38.57 -8.96 -17.35
C PRO A 62 -39.46 -8.53 -18.53
N LEU A 63 -40.66 -8.04 -18.27
CA LEU A 63 -41.67 -7.68 -19.26
C LEU A 63 -42.52 -6.52 -18.74
N ALA A 64 -43.27 -5.88 -19.64
CA ALA A 64 -44.19 -4.80 -19.30
C ALA A 64 -45.31 -5.32 -18.39
N CYS A 65 -45.38 -4.79 -17.18
CA CYS A 65 -46.32 -5.21 -16.16
C CYS A 65 -46.79 -4.03 -15.30
N PHE A 66 -47.93 -4.21 -14.66
CA PHE A 66 -48.41 -3.31 -13.62
C PHE A 66 -47.94 -3.81 -12.26
N VAL A 67 -47.27 -2.93 -11.50
CA VAL A 67 -46.84 -3.23 -10.13
C VAL A 67 -48.01 -3.00 -9.18
N GLN A 68 -48.36 -4.00 -8.39
CA GLN A 68 -49.34 -3.87 -7.33
C GLN A 68 -48.78 -3.05 -6.16
N ARG A 69 -49.62 -2.76 -5.16
CA ARG A 69 -49.20 -1.97 -4.00
C ARG A 69 -48.04 -2.66 -3.28
N ILE A 70 -46.89 -1.98 -3.22
CA ILE A 70 -45.72 -2.46 -2.48
C ILE A 70 -45.96 -2.24 -0.98
N SER A 71 -45.78 -3.29 -0.18
CA SER A 71 -45.90 -3.26 1.28
C SER A 71 -44.60 -2.81 1.96
N LEU A 72 -43.45 -3.00 1.31
CA LEU A 72 -42.13 -2.63 1.78
C LEU A 72 -41.88 -1.12 1.69
N ARG A 73 -41.10 -0.60 2.63
CA ARG A 73 -40.61 0.78 2.66
C ARG A 73 -39.10 0.83 2.41
N ALA A 74 -38.62 1.99 1.98
CA ALA A 74 -37.20 2.21 1.78
C ALA A 74 -36.45 2.05 3.12
N GLY A 75 -35.44 1.17 3.14
CA GLY A 75 -34.65 0.87 4.34
C GLY A 75 -35.07 -0.40 5.07
N ASP A 76 -36.19 -1.03 4.69
CA ASP A 76 -36.60 -2.31 5.26
C ASP A 76 -35.57 -3.42 4.93
N SER A 77 -35.32 -4.28 5.90
CA SER A 77 -34.45 -5.44 5.71
C SER A 77 -35.20 -6.57 5.01
N VAL A 78 -34.60 -7.14 3.96
CA VAL A 78 -35.15 -8.24 3.17
C VAL A 78 -34.16 -9.40 3.12
N LYS A 79 -34.68 -10.62 3.03
CA LYS A 79 -33.91 -11.86 2.90
C LYS A 79 -34.11 -12.47 1.51
N ALA A 80 -33.20 -13.37 1.15
CA ALA A 80 -33.34 -14.14 -0.09
C ALA A 80 -34.64 -14.95 -0.05
N GLY A 81 -35.46 -14.80 -1.09
CA GLY A 81 -36.77 -15.45 -1.19
C GLY A 81 -37.95 -14.56 -0.79
N ASP A 82 -37.72 -13.39 -0.17
CA ASP A 82 -38.81 -12.48 0.18
C ASP A 82 -39.42 -11.84 -1.08
N VAL A 83 -40.74 -11.68 -1.08
CA VAL A 83 -41.48 -11.04 -2.17
C VAL A 83 -41.28 -9.53 -2.08
N LEU A 84 -40.55 -8.95 -3.05
CA LEU A 84 -40.28 -7.51 -3.10
C LEU A 84 -41.44 -6.71 -3.70
N ALA A 85 -42.10 -7.26 -4.71
CA ALA A 85 -43.25 -6.66 -5.38
C ALA A 85 -44.08 -7.74 -6.07
N GLU A 86 -45.41 -7.60 -6.00
CA GLU A 86 -46.32 -8.37 -6.83
C GLU A 86 -46.61 -7.62 -8.12
N VAL A 87 -46.53 -8.32 -9.25
CA VAL A 87 -46.74 -7.73 -10.57
C VAL A 87 -47.83 -8.48 -11.32
N ARG A 88 -48.65 -7.74 -12.08
CA ARG A 88 -49.62 -8.29 -13.03
C ARG A 88 -49.13 -8.02 -14.44
N ALA A 89 -48.96 -9.09 -15.24
CA ALA A 89 -48.60 -8.95 -16.64
C ALA A 89 -49.62 -8.10 -17.39
N GLN A 90 -49.14 -7.28 -18.33
CA GLN A 90 -50.03 -6.56 -19.23
C GLN A 90 -50.76 -7.55 -20.15
N ASP A 91 -52.01 -7.26 -20.49
CA ASP A 91 -52.79 -8.10 -21.40
C ASP A 91 -52.06 -8.23 -22.75
N ALA A 92 -52.08 -9.43 -23.30
CA ALA A 92 -51.47 -9.69 -24.60
C ALA A 92 -52.14 -8.81 -25.67
N PRO A 93 -51.36 -8.12 -26.51
CA PRO A 93 -51.94 -7.35 -27.61
C PRO A 93 -52.74 -8.31 -28.51
N MET A 94 -53.86 -7.84 -29.06
CA MET A 94 -54.63 -8.64 -30.01
C MET A 94 -53.71 -9.09 -31.15
N LEU A 95 -53.61 -10.41 -31.34
CA LEU A 95 -52.80 -10.98 -32.41
C LEU A 95 -53.47 -10.67 -33.75
N ASP A 96 -52.89 -9.73 -34.49
CA ASP A 96 -53.24 -9.50 -35.89
C ASP A 96 -52.92 -10.76 -36.73
N THR A 97 -53.56 -10.89 -37.89
CA THR A 97 -53.46 -12.01 -38.83
C THR A 97 -52.00 -12.34 -39.16
N ARG A 98 -51.15 -11.31 -39.28
CA ARG A 98 -49.70 -11.45 -39.51
C ARG A 98 -48.97 -12.11 -38.34
N ALA A 99 -49.30 -11.72 -37.10
CA ALA A 99 -48.68 -12.28 -35.90
C ALA A 99 -49.05 -13.76 -35.72
N ARG A 100 -50.29 -14.15 -36.06
CA ARG A 100 -50.73 -15.54 -36.06
C ARG A 100 -49.98 -16.39 -37.08
N ALA A 101 -49.81 -15.88 -38.31
CA ALA A 101 -49.07 -16.58 -39.36
C ALA A 101 -47.60 -16.82 -38.98
N GLN A 102 -46.96 -15.87 -38.28
CA GLN A 102 -45.58 -16.02 -37.82
C GLN A 102 -45.41 -17.06 -36.71
N LEU A 103 -46.36 -17.15 -35.76
CA LEU A 103 -46.32 -18.14 -34.68
C LEU A 103 -46.54 -19.57 -35.16
N GLN A 104 -47.32 -19.76 -36.23
CA GLN A 104 -47.58 -21.09 -36.81
C GLN A 104 -46.45 -21.59 -37.72
N ALA A 105 -45.56 -20.70 -38.16
CA ALA A 105 -44.45 -21.02 -39.05
C ALA A 105 -43.12 -21.33 -38.32
N ALA A 106 -43.08 -21.13 -37.00
CA ALA A 106 -41.94 -21.43 -36.13
C ALA A 106 -42.10 -22.82 -35.48
#